data_AF-A0A0Q9NSS7-F1
#
_entry.id   AF-A0A0Q9NSS7-F1
#
_cell.length_a   1.000
_cell.length_b   1.000
_cell.length_c   1.000
_cell.angle_alpha   90.00
_cell.angle_beta   90.00
_cell.angle_gamma   90.00
#
_symmetry.space_group_name_H-M   'P 1'
#
loop_
_entity.id
_entity.type
_entity.pdbx_description
1 polymer ?
#
loop_
_entity_poly.entity_id
_entity_poly.type
_entity_poly.pdbx_seq_one_letter_code
_entity_poly.pdbx_strand_id
1 'polypeptide(L)'
;MIGKWHALVLDCEDPDRLAGFYQELLGMIRVEEDPDWITIGDAADRPAVAFQRVDRLVKPQWPDAEHPQQMHVDVMVPDLDAAEARVLALGAASLGAGTGSFRVYTDPAGHPFCLVLS
;
A
#
# COMPACT_ATOMS: atom_id res chain seq x y z
N MET A 1 25.19 -2.26 15.41
CA MET A 1 23.79 -2.30 14.96
C MET A 1 22.95 -1.48 15.92
N ILE A 2 22.02 -0.66 15.42
CA ILE A 2 21.12 0.16 16.25
C ILE A 2 19.75 -0.52 16.42
N GLY A 3 19.24 -1.21 15.38
CA GLY A 3 17.94 -1.89 15.44
C GLY A 3 17.66 -2.82 14.26
N LYS A 4 16.46 -3.41 14.25
CA LYS A 4 15.90 -4.26 13.19
C LYS A 4 14.64 -3.61 12.61
N TRP A 5 14.35 -3.83 11.34
CA TRP A 5 13.10 -3.38 10.74
C TRP A 5 11.90 -4.06 11.44
N HIS A 6 10.86 -3.28 11.71
CA HIS A 6 9.64 -3.78 12.34
C HIS A 6 8.44 -3.67 11.40
N ALA A 7 8.08 -2.46 10.96
CA ALA A 7 6.96 -2.27 10.06
C ALA A 7 7.08 -1.00 9.21
N LEU A 8 6.39 -1.00 8.06
CA LEU A 8 5.97 0.22 7.37
C LEU A 8 4.60 0.61 7.93
N VAL A 9 4.42 1.87 8.35
CA VAL A 9 3.13 2.34 8.89
C VAL A 9 2.53 3.36 7.92
N LEU A 10 1.27 3.14 7.56
CA LEU A 10 0.47 3.97 6.67
C LEU A 10 -0.67 4.64 7.43
N ASP A 11 -0.72 5.97 7.42
CA ASP A 11 -1.85 6.71 7.96
C ASP A 11 -3.07 6.54 7.05
N CYS A 12 -4.25 6.28 7.61
CA CYS A 12 -5.47 6.12 6.84
C CYS A 12 -6.71 6.49 7.65
N GLU A 13 -7.80 6.85 6.97
CA GLU A 13 -9.07 7.14 7.65
C GLU A 13 -9.87 5.85 7.94
N ASP A 14 -9.51 4.73 7.31
CA ASP A 14 -10.18 3.44 7.43
C ASP A 14 -9.16 2.27 7.38
N PRO A 15 -8.61 1.87 8.54
CA PRO A 15 -7.64 0.78 8.63
C PRO A 15 -8.17 -0.55 8.10
N ASP A 16 -9.45 -0.86 8.30
CA ASP A 16 -10.03 -2.16 7.91
C ASP A 16 -10.07 -2.29 6.38
N ARG A 17 -10.56 -1.24 5.72
CA ARG A 17 -10.58 -1.18 4.25
C ARG A 17 -9.18 -1.23 3.67
N LEU A 18 -8.23 -0.47 4.24
CA LEU A 18 -6.88 -0.41 3.70
C LEU A 18 -6.12 -1.71 3.93
N ALA A 19 -6.26 -2.31 5.11
CA ALA A 19 -5.69 -3.62 5.40
C ALA A 19 -6.23 -4.69 4.44
N GLY A 20 -7.54 -4.74 4.22
CA GLY A 20 -8.15 -5.69 3.28
C GLY A 20 -7.59 -5.56 1.86
N PHE A 21 -7.38 -4.33 1.38
CA PHE A 21 -6.72 -4.09 0.09
C PHE A 21 -5.31 -4.68 0.04
N TYR A 22 -4.48 -4.41 1.06
CA TYR A 22 -3.10 -4.89 1.08
C TYR A 22 -2.95 -6.39 1.37
N GLN A 23 -3.90 -7.02 2.07
CA GLN A 23 -3.95 -8.48 2.22
C GLN A 23 -4.08 -9.17 0.85
N GLU A 24 -5.00 -8.69 0.01
CA GLU A 24 -5.19 -9.22 -1.34
C GLU A 24 -4.03 -8.87 -2.29
N LEU A 25 -3.46 -7.68 -2.13
CA LEU A 25 -2.33 -7.21 -2.96
C LEU A 25 -1.04 -8.00 -2.68
N LEU A 26 -0.73 -8.27 -1.41
CA LEU A 26 0.54 -8.86 -0.98
C LEU A 26 0.44 -10.32 -0.57
N GLY A 27 -0.77 -10.89 -0.46
CA GLY A 27 -1.00 -12.24 0.04
C GLY A 27 -0.71 -12.39 1.54
N MET A 28 -0.75 -11.30 2.31
CA MET A 28 -0.46 -11.28 3.73
C MET A 28 -1.71 -11.50 4.59
N ILE A 29 -1.52 -11.89 5.86
CA ILE A 29 -2.60 -12.09 6.83
C ILE A 29 -2.57 -10.99 7.90
N ARG A 30 -3.71 -10.72 8.53
CA ARG A 30 -3.75 -9.88 9.73
C ARG A 30 -3.04 -10.58 10.88
N VAL A 31 -2.18 -9.87 11.57
CA VAL A 31 -1.41 -10.35 12.73
C VAL A 31 -1.72 -9.56 14.00
N GLU A 32 -2.38 -8.40 13.85
CA GLU A 32 -2.84 -7.53 14.94
C GLU A 32 -4.06 -6.75 14.46
N GLU A 33 -5.09 -6.64 15.31
CA GLU A 33 -6.35 -5.99 14.97
C GLU A 33 -6.88 -5.19 16.15
N ASP A 34 -6.90 -3.87 15.98
CA ASP A 34 -7.52 -2.89 16.86
C ASP A 34 -8.35 -1.89 16.02
N PRO A 35 -9.34 -1.18 16.61
CA PRO A 35 -10.19 -0.24 15.87
C PRO A 35 -9.45 0.87 15.13
N ASP A 36 -8.29 1.26 15.67
CA ASP A 36 -7.46 2.37 15.18
C ASP A 36 -6.13 1.90 14.59
N TRP A 37 -5.88 0.59 14.56
CA TRP A 37 -4.61 0.03 14.13
C TRP A 37 -4.79 -1.41 13.63
N ILE A 38 -4.37 -1.69 12.41
CA ILE A 38 -4.33 -3.06 11.89
C ILE A 38 -2.96 -3.35 11.31
N THR A 39 -2.38 -4.50 11.64
CA THR A 39 -1.09 -4.94 11.10
C THR A 39 -1.28 -6.20 10.26
N ILE A 40 -0.66 -6.23 9.07
CA ILE A 40 -0.58 -7.42 8.22
C ILE A 40 0.88 -7.87 8.02
N GLY A 41 1.10 -9.16 7.85
CA GLY A 41 2.41 -9.71 7.54
C GLY A 41 2.36 -11.22 7.29
N ASP A 42 3.53 -11.82 7.04
CA ASP A 42 3.66 -13.28 6.90
C ASP A 42 3.48 -14.00 8.25
N ALA A 43 3.93 -13.37 9.34
CA ALA A 43 3.81 -13.83 10.71
C ALA A 43 3.99 -12.67 11.70
N ALA A 44 3.51 -12.82 12.95
CA ALA A 44 3.50 -11.76 13.95
C ALA A 44 4.89 -11.22 14.37
N ASP A 45 5.98 -11.97 14.12
CA ASP A 45 7.35 -11.60 14.47
C ASP A 45 8.22 -11.18 13.27
N ARG A 46 7.59 -10.97 12.11
CA ARG A 46 8.24 -10.59 10.84
C ARG A 46 7.97 -9.13 10.48
N PRO A 47 8.80 -8.53 9.60
CA PRO A 47 8.48 -7.26 8.93
C PRO A 47 7.03 -7.22 8.46
N ALA A 48 6.32 -6.14 8.79
CA ALA A 48 4.90 -6.01 8.54
C ALA A 48 4.55 -4.68 7.83
N VAL A 49 3.30 -4.56 7.41
CA VAL A 49 2.67 -3.30 7.03
C VAL A 49 1.55 -3.03 8.02
N ALA A 50 1.53 -1.85 8.62
CA ALA A 50 0.51 -1.44 9.56
C ALA A 50 -0.28 -0.23 9.04
N PHE A 51 -1.54 -0.16 9.44
CA PHE A 51 -2.52 0.84 9.01
C PHE A 51 -3.03 1.57 10.24
N GLN A 52 -2.61 2.82 10.40
CA GLN A 52 -2.91 3.64 11.56
C GLN A 52 -4.08 4.58 11.23
N ARG A 53 -5.10 4.61 12.09
CA ARG A 53 -6.21 5.55 11.92
C ARG A 53 -5.75 6.98 12.17
N VAL A 54 -6.14 7.89 11.28
CA VAL A 54 -6.12 9.35 11.48
C VAL A 54 -7.50 9.93 11.16
N ASP A 55 -7.87 11.02 11.85
CA ASP A 55 -9.17 11.68 11.66
C ASP A 55 -9.36 12.24 10.25
N ARG A 56 -8.26 12.74 9.67
CA ARG A 56 -8.22 13.30 8.32
C ARG A 56 -6.86 13.08 7.69
N LEU A 57 -6.84 12.38 6.57
CA LEU A 57 -5.63 12.20 5.76
C LEU A 57 -5.57 13.27 4.66
N VAL A 58 -4.51 14.09 4.68
CA VAL A 58 -4.17 14.91 3.51
C VAL A 58 -3.43 14.03 2.53
N LYS A 59 -4.15 13.56 1.51
CA LYS A 59 -3.62 12.60 0.53
C LYS A 59 -2.42 13.16 -0.22
N PRO A 60 -1.38 12.35 -0.47
CA PRO A 60 -0.36 12.70 -1.45
C PRO A 60 -0.99 13.01 -2.82
N GLN A 61 -0.43 13.96 -3.55
CA GLN A 61 -0.86 14.34 -4.90
C GLN A 61 0.31 14.22 -5.88
N TRP A 62 1.01 13.09 -5.85
CA TRP A 62 2.11 12.85 -6.77
C TRP A 62 1.66 13.07 -8.25
N PRO A 63 2.45 13.75 -9.09
CA PRO A 63 3.84 14.19 -8.88
C PRO A 63 4.01 15.61 -8.31
N ASP A 64 2.99 16.21 -7.70
CA ASP A 64 3.07 17.53 -7.07
C ASP A 64 4.14 17.56 -5.96
N ALA A 65 5.05 18.53 -6.04
CA ALA A 65 6.10 18.72 -5.06
C ALA A 65 5.60 19.37 -3.76
N GLU A 66 4.46 20.08 -3.78
CA GLU A 66 3.83 20.61 -2.56
C GLU A 66 3.15 19.50 -1.75
N HIS A 67 2.70 18.43 -2.41
CA HIS A 67 2.08 17.25 -1.81
C HIS A 67 2.72 15.95 -2.32
N PRO A 68 4.02 15.72 -2.03
CA PRO A 68 4.77 14.62 -2.62
C PRO A 68 4.32 13.25 -2.10
N GLN A 69 4.70 12.17 -2.80
CA GLN A 69 4.40 10.79 -2.38
C GLN A 69 4.91 10.45 -0.96
N GLN A 70 6.05 11.02 -0.55
CA GLN A 70 6.85 10.71 0.65
C GLN A 70 7.39 9.26 0.72
N MET A 71 6.58 8.28 0.33
CA MET A 71 6.86 6.84 0.31
C MET A 71 5.98 6.16 -0.74
N HIS A 72 6.33 4.93 -1.13
CA HIS A 72 5.44 4.02 -1.86
C HIS A 72 5.89 2.58 -1.67
N VAL A 73 5.00 1.64 -2.00
CA VAL A 73 5.30 0.21 -2.02
C VAL A 73 5.50 -0.24 -3.48
N ASP A 74 6.58 -0.95 -3.75
CA ASP A 74 6.79 -1.64 -5.03
C ASP A 74 6.31 -3.10 -4.91
N VAL A 75 5.39 -3.51 -5.79
CA VAL A 75 4.82 -4.85 -5.82
C VAL A 75 5.25 -5.55 -7.11
N MET A 76 6.08 -6.57 -6.97
CA MET A 76 6.51 -7.38 -8.12
C MET A 76 5.37 -8.26 -8.62
N VAL A 77 5.11 -8.21 -9.93
CA VAL A 77 4.08 -9.00 -10.60
C VAL A 77 4.62 -9.58 -11.92
N PRO A 78 4.17 -10.78 -12.33
CA PRO A 78 4.64 -11.41 -13.56
C PRO A 78 3.99 -10.81 -14.83
N ASP A 79 2.87 -10.11 -14.69
CA ASP A 79 2.09 -9.54 -15.79
C ASP A 79 1.39 -8.26 -15.32
N LEU A 80 1.71 -7.12 -15.95
CA LEU A 80 1.17 -5.82 -15.57
C LEU A 80 -0.32 -5.66 -15.94
N ASP A 81 -0.78 -6.25 -17.04
CA ASP A 81 -2.17 -6.12 -17.49
C ASP A 81 -3.12 -6.94 -16.60
N ALA A 82 -2.72 -8.17 -16.29
CA ALA A 82 -3.46 -9.03 -15.38
C ALA A 82 -3.50 -8.45 -13.96
N ALA A 83 -2.37 -7.91 -13.48
CA ALA A 83 -2.30 -7.29 -12.17
C ALA A 83 -3.08 -5.98 -12.09
N GLU A 84 -3.03 -5.14 -13.13
CA GLU A 84 -3.82 -3.90 -13.23
C GLU A 84 -5.32 -4.19 -13.06
N ALA A 85 -5.85 -5.15 -13.81
CA ALA A 85 -7.26 -5.52 -13.72
C ALA A 85 -7.67 -5.91 -12.29
N ARG A 86 -6.79 -6.61 -11.55
CA ARG A 86 -7.03 -7.02 -10.17
C ARG A 86 -6.99 -5.85 -9.20
N VAL A 87 -5.95 -4.99 -9.26
CA VAL A 87 -5.83 -3.87 -8.30
C VAL A 87 -6.92 -2.83 -8.49
N LEU A 88 -7.35 -2.58 -9.73
CA LEU A 88 -8.49 -1.69 -10.01
C LEU A 88 -9.79 -2.27 -9.44
N ALA A 89 -10.00 -3.59 -9.53
CA ALA A 89 -11.17 -4.24 -8.93
C ALA A 89 -11.16 -4.19 -7.38
N LEU A 90 -9.97 -4.14 -6.77
CA LEU A 90 -9.78 -3.96 -5.33
C LEU A 90 -9.93 -2.50 -4.85
N GLY A 91 -10.09 -1.55 -5.79
CA GLY A 91 -10.31 -0.14 -5.48
C GLY A 91 -9.07 0.75 -5.56
N ALA A 92 -7.98 0.28 -6.18
CA ALA A 92 -6.89 1.16 -6.58
C ALA A 92 -7.33 2.11 -7.72
N ALA A 93 -6.64 3.24 -7.86
CA ALA A 93 -6.79 4.12 -9.01
C ALA A 93 -5.49 4.24 -9.80
N SER A 94 -5.55 4.11 -11.13
CA SER A 94 -4.38 4.33 -11.99
C SER A 94 -4.05 5.81 -12.08
N LEU A 95 -2.76 6.14 -11.99
CA LEU A 95 -2.26 7.49 -12.25
C LEU A 95 -1.84 7.70 -13.71
N GLY A 96 -2.02 6.68 -14.57
CA GLY A 96 -1.62 6.75 -15.99
C GLY A 96 -0.11 6.97 -16.19
N ALA A 97 0.69 6.74 -15.15
CA ALA A 97 2.13 6.95 -15.13
C ALA A 97 2.86 5.62 -15.03
N GLY A 98 4.07 5.58 -15.60
CA GLY A 98 4.90 4.38 -15.62
C GLY A 98 5.68 4.23 -16.92
N THR A 99 6.20 3.03 -17.13
CA THR A 99 6.91 2.61 -18.34
C THR A 99 6.49 1.17 -18.71
N GLY A 100 7.21 0.53 -19.64
CA GLY A 100 7.00 -0.89 -19.95
C GLY A 100 7.33 -1.85 -18.79
N SER A 101 8.06 -1.40 -17.76
CA SER A 101 8.47 -2.24 -16.64
C SER A 101 7.77 -1.94 -15.31
N PHE A 102 7.00 -0.86 -15.21
CA PHE A 102 6.21 -0.55 -14.01
C PHE A 102 5.03 0.39 -14.32
N ARG A 103 4.00 0.36 -13.47
CA ARG A 103 2.84 1.26 -13.52
C ARG A 103 2.50 1.78 -12.13
N VAL A 104 2.10 3.05 -12.04
CA VAL A 104 1.84 3.74 -10.77
C VAL A 104 0.33 3.85 -10.51
N TYR A 105 -0.06 3.53 -9.28
CA TYR A 105 -1.44 3.57 -8.80
C TYR A 105 -1.49 4.26 -7.44
N THR A 106 -2.70 4.59 -6.99
CA THR A 106 -2.98 4.89 -5.59
C THR A 106 -3.83 3.80 -4.96
N ASP A 107 -3.56 3.51 -3.70
CA ASP A 107 -4.41 2.66 -2.87
C ASP A 107 -5.74 3.37 -2.52
N PRO A 108 -6.69 2.71 -1.82
CA PRO A 108 -7.97 3.34 -1.45
C PRO A 108 -7.85 4.60 -0.57
N ALA A 109 -6.75 4.76 0.18
CA ALA A 109 -6.49 5.94 1.01
C ALA A 109 -5.82 7.06 0.21
N GLY A 110 -5.16 6.75 -0.91
CA GLY A 110 -4.48 7.69 -1.79
C GLY A 110 -2.95 7.55 -1.79
N HIS A 111 -2.37 6.57 -1.10
CA HIS A 111 -0.92 6.39 -1.10
C HIS A 111 -0.47 5.82 -2.44
N PRO A 112 0.60 6.38 -3.05
CA PRO A 112 1.17 5.81 -4.25
C PRO A 112 1.75 4.41 -4.00
N PHE A 113 1.59 3.52 -4.97
CA PHE A 113 2.30 2.25 -5.07
C PHE A 113 2.54 1.90 -6.54
N CYS A 114 3.51 1.04 -6.80
CA CYS A 114 3.80 0.58 -8.15
C CYS A 114 3.57 -0.92 -8.29
N LEU A 115 3.03 -1.31 -9.44
CA LEU A 115 3.22 -2.66 -9.95
C LEU A 115 4.51 -2.66 -10.77
N VAL A 116 5.43 -3.56 -10.46
CA VAL A 116 6.74 -3.67 -11.11
C VAL A 116 6.86 -5.06 -11.73
N LEU A 117 7.33 -5.14 -12.97
CA LEU A 117 7.51 -6.43 -13.63
C LEU A 117 8.63 -7.22 -12.94
N SER A 118 8.34 -8.46 -12.52
CA SER A 118 9.27 -9.39 -11.87
C SER A 118 10.31 -9.96 -12.81
#